data_AF-A0A7C0Z6C0-F1
#
_entry.id   AF-A0A7C0Z6C0-F1
#
_cell.length_a   1.000
_cell.length_b   1.000
_cell.length_c   1.000
_cell.angle_alpha   90.00
_cell.angle_beta   90.00
_cell.angle_gamma   90.00
#
_symmetry.space_group_name_H-M   'P 1'
#
loop_
_entity.id
_entity.type
_entity.pdbx_description
1 polymer ?
#
loop_
_entity_poly.entity_id
_entity_poly.type
_entity_poly.pdbx_seq_one_letter_code
_entity_poly.pdbx_strand_id
1 'polypeptide(L)' 'MSVVRKMLQYAEVKPGEVVYDLGCGDGRIVITAAQEFGAIGVGVELN' A
#
# COMPACT_ATOMS: atom_id res chain seq x y z
N MET A 1 -12.07 6.07 8.63
CA MET A 1 -10.72 6.10 8.04
C MET A 1 -9.94 4.89 8.53
N SER A 2 -9.45 4.03 7.64
CA SER A 2 -8.66 2.85 8.03
C SER A 2 -7.27 3.25 8.51
N VAL A 3 -6.64 2.43 9.37
CA VAL A 3 -5.25 2.61 9.81
C VAL A 3 -4.30 2.62 8.61
N VAL A 4 -4.55 1.74 7.63
CA VAL A 4 -3.81 1.66 6.36
C VAL A 4 -3.78 3.00 5.63
N ARG A 5 -4.94 3.64 5.43
CA ARG A 5 -4.99 4.95 4.76
C ARG A 5 -4.16 5.99 5.50
N LYS A 6 -4.23 6.02 6.84
CA LYS A 6 -3.42 6.94 7.66
C LYS A 6 -1.93 6.66 7.50
N MET A 7 -1.50 5.39 7.52
CA MET A 7 -0.10 5.01 7.31
C MET A 7 0.43 5.51 5.97
N LEU A 8 -0.33 5.31 4.89
CA LEU A 8 0.04 5.77 3.55
C LEU A 8 0.05 7.32 3.44
N GLN A 9 -0.85 8.01 4.16
CA GLN A 9 -0.81 9.47 4.28
C GLN A 9 0.43 9.98 5.01
N TYR A 10 0.78 9.35 6.15
CA TYR A 10 1.98 9.71 6.92
C TYR A 10 3.27 9.42 6.16
N ALA A 11 3.28 8.36 5.35
CA ALA A 11 4.38 8.04 4.45
C ALA A 11 4.43 8.96 3.21
N GLU A 12 3.45 9.86 3.05
CA GLU A 12 3.36 10.80 1.95
C GLU A 12 3.40 10.19 0.54
N VAL A 13 2.92 8.96 0.38
CA VAL A 13 2.97 8.20 -0.87
C VAL A 13 2.42 9.02 -2.04
N LYS A 14 3.18 9.08 -3.14
CA LYS A 14 2.85 9.83 -4.35
C LYS A 14 2.46 8.90 -5.51
N PRO A 15 1.69 9.39 -6.49
CA PRO A 15 1.41 8.65 -7.70
C PRO A 15 2.68 8.23 -8.43
N GLY A 16 2.74 6.98 -8.88
CA GLY A 16 3.88 6.40 -9.60
C GLY A 16 5.02 5.87 -8.71
N GLU A 17 5.00 6.10 -7.40
CA GLU A 17 5.94 5.47 -6.48
C GLU A 17 5.62 3.99 -6.26
N VAL A 18 6.63 3.20 -5.89
CA VAL A 18 6.44 1.76 -5.62
C VAL A 18 6.34 1.52 -4.12
N VAL A 19 5.25 0.91 -3.68
CA VAL A 19 5.03 0.47 -2.29
C VAL A 19 5.21 -1.04 -2.22
N TYR A 20 6.25 -1.47 -1.50
CA TYR A 20 6.47 -2.87 -1.17
C TYR A 20 5.81 -3.21 0.17
N ASP A 21 4.98 -4.25 0.18
CA ASP A 21 4.33 -4.78 1.38
C ASP A 21 4.79 -6.23 1.62
N LEU A 22 5.58 -6.42 2.68
CA LEU A 22 6.17 -7.70 3.03
C LEU A 22 5.28 -8.40 4.07
N GLY A 23 4.73 -9.56 3.73
CA GLY A 23 3.67 -10.21 4.50
C GLY A 23 2.32 -9.56 4.24
N CYS A 24 1.95 -9.41 2.97
CA CYS A 24 0.79 -8.59 2.58
C CYS A 24 -0.56 -9.21 2.96
N GLY A 25 -0.62 -10.51 3.29
CA GLY A 25 -1.87 -11.19 3.67
C GLY A 25 -2.97 -10.99 2.64
N ASP A 26 -4.04 -10.26 3.01
CA ASP A 26 -5.16 -9.96 2.11
C ASP A 26 -4.88 -8.85 1.07
N GLY A 27 -3.67 -8.27 1.07
CA GLY A 27 -3.22 -7.26 0.13
C GLY A 27 -3.75 -5.86 0.40
N ARG A 28 -4.39 -5.60 1.54
CA ARG A 28 -5.08 -4.33 1.80
C ARG A 28 -4.21 -3.09 1.68
N ILE A 29 -2.93 -3.16 2.05
CA ILE A 29 -2.01 -2.01 1.96
C ILE A 29 -1.74 -1.67 0.49
N VAL A 30 -1.30 -2.64 -0.31
CA VAL A 30 -0.98 -2.42 -1.73
C VAL A 30 -2.20 -2.08 -2.58
N ILE A 31 -3.37 -2.64 -2.27
CA ILE A 31 -4.64 -2.26 -2.92
C ILE A 31 -4.98 -0.80 -2.60
N THR A 32 -4.90 -0.41 -1.32
CA THR A 32 -5.18 0.97 -0.92
C THR A 32 -4.18 1.95 -1.55
N ALA A 33 -2.88 1.61 -1.55
CA ALA A 33 -1.83 2.41 -2.16
C ALA A 33 -2.09 2.65 -3.66
N ALA A 34 -2.48 1.61 -4.40
CA ALA A 34 -2.77 1.72 -5.82
C ALA A 34 -4.05 2.52 -6.09
N GLN A 35 -5.15 2.19 -5.42
CA GLN A 35 -6.46 2.79 -5.71
C GLN A 35 -6.59 4.24 -5.22
N GLU A 36 -6.00 4.57 -4.08
CA GLU A 36 -6.23 5.87 -3.43
C GLU A 36 -5.06 6.85 -3.59
N PHE A 37 -3.83 6.34 -3.75
CA PHE A 37 -2.61 7.17 -3.85
C PHE A 37 -1.97 7.13 -5.25
N GLY A 38 -2.49 6.30 -6.15
CA GLY A 38 -1.94 6.14 -7.50
C GLY A 38 -0.54 5.51 -7.54
N ALA A 39 -0.14 4.86 -6.45
CA ALA A 39 1.13 4.15 -6.36
C ALA A 39 1.07 2.80 -7.10
N ILE A 40 2.23 2.18 -7.29
CA ILE A 40 2.37 0.82 -7.75
C ILE A 40 2.59 -0.06 -6.52
N GLY A 41 1.63 -0.93 -6.22
CA GLY A 41 1.72 -1.84 -5.09
C GLY A 41 2.40 -3.17 -5.46
N VAL A 42 3.36 -3.61 -4.67
CA VAL A 42 4.01 -4.93 -4.78
C VAL A 42 3.86 -5.66 -3.46
N GLY A 43 3.00 -6.68 -3.42
CA GLY A 43 2.83 -7.54 -2.25
C GLY A 43 3.71 -8.78 -2.35
N VAL A 44 4.37 -9.15 -1.25
CA VAL A 44 5.12 -10.40 -1.13
C VAL A 44 4.57 -11.18 0.06
N GLU A 45 3.99 -12.35 -0.21
CA GLU A 45 3.47 -13.28 0.79
C GLU A 45 4.12 -14.65 0.58
N LEU A 46 4.52 -15.29 1.68
CA LEU A 46 5.23 -16.57 1.62
C LEU A 46 4.31 -17.78 1.86
N ASN A 47 3.12 -17.55 2.41
CA ASN A 47 2.17 -18.59 2.79
C ASN A 47 1.31 -19.10 1.64
#